data_AF-A0A8J1U839-F1
#
_entry.id   AF-A0A8J1U839-F1
#
_cell.length_a   1.000
_cell.length_b   1.000
_cell.length_c   1.000
_cell.angle_alpha   90.00
_cell.angle_beta   90.00
_cell.angle_gamma   90.00
#
_symmetry.space_group_name_H-M   'P 1'
#
loop_
_entity.id
_entity.type
_entity.pdbx_description
1 polymer ?
#
loop_
_entity_poly.entity_id
_entity_poly.type
_entity_poly.pdbx_seq_one_letter_code
_entity_poly.pdbx_strand_id
1 'polypeptide(L)'
;MIFFNKIFSKMPLVVVLGATGAGKSKLALEIATKFNGEIISADSMQVYKGLDIITNKVTPEEQVHCKHHLLDYVDPLVTSYRVTDFRDAALPIIADLEKQRKLAVIVGGTNYYIESLLWNFVLDDNQEVQNHPELQSESKEGAVDLQSDSSSEEEIENEPKKKRERDEYVGIESVELHRKLKDVDPEMALKLHPNNRRKIIRALEVFRKHGSKMTEILKLQHEEMGCSHALSGPLRFPNTCCIWVNANQDVLDDRINNRTEDMISRGLLQELTGFHDNYNKQRLQENKAPDYTHGIFQSIGFKEFHQYLILSEDEKNSERGRLLFKEGKEQLQLVTRRYARKQKKWITNRFLKRPGEAPPVFAVDSTYPDQWEKDAQKPAFSVVEAFLKGEDYPIEPLPRGDNSANQPEHNVCEACEKVFLTKQQWADHTKSRKHQKRLAKWKHNRNKADSNEHTNKTDNSDGDSVNELNKNDTIAGPS
;
A
#
# COMPACT_ATOMS: atom_id res chain seq x y z
N MET A 1 17.32 26.89 41.72
CA MET A 1 18.11 25.82 41.07
C MET A 1 17.31 24.51 41.12
N ILE A 2 16.12 24.49 40.51
CA ILE A 2 15.22 23.33 40.44
C ILE A 2 14.62 23.36 39.04
N PHE A 3 15.26 22.72 38.06
CA PHE A 3 14.67 22.39 36.75
C PHE A 3 15.58 21.42 35.96
N PHE A 4 16.19 20.45 36.64
CA PHE A 4 16.89 19.34 36.00
C PHE A 4 16.22 18.05 36.45
N ASN A 5 15.17 17.63 35.72
CA ASN A 5 14.67 16.25 35.64
C ASN A 5 13.30 16.19 34.93
N LYS A 6 13.24 16.63 33.68
CA LYS A 6 12.40 15.91 32.72
C LYS A 6 13.30 14.84 32.12
N ILE A 7 13.50 13.77 32.89
CA ILE A 7 14.22 12.59 32.43
C ILE A 7 13.43 12.09 31.21
N PHE A 8 13.91 12.36 30.00
CA PHE A 8 13.46 11.66 28.80
C PHE A 8 13.86 10.20 28.99
N SER A 9 12.99 9.42 29.64
CA SER A 9 13.27 8.01 29.99
C SER A 9 13.31 7.09 28.76
N LYS A 10 13.10 7.65 27.56
CA LYS A 10 13.21 6.96 26.27
C LYS A 10 13.92 7.88 25.27
N MET A 11 14.91 7.33 24.59
CA MET A 11 15.72 8.04 23.60
C MET A 11 14.86 8.71 22.51
N PRO A 12 15.19 9.95 22.10
CA PRO A 12 14.53 10.63 20.99
C PRO A 12 14.73 9.88 19.66
N LEU A 13 13.64 9.76 18.90
CA LEU A 13 13.61 9.16 17.57
C LEU A 13 13.29 10.24 16.53
N VAL A 14 14.12 10.37 15.49
CA VAL A 14 13.84 11.29 14.37
C VAL A 14 13.48 10.49 13.13
N VAL A 15 12.41 10.89 12.46
CA VAL A 15 11.90 10.21 11.25
C VAL A 15 11.89 11.19 10.10
N VAL A 16 12.55 10.83 8.99
CA VAL A 16 12.58 11.63 7.77
C VAL A 16 11.64 11.02 6.73
N LEU A 17 10.50 11.68 6.54
CA LEU A 17 9.44 11.31 5.60
C LEU A 17 9.58 12.08 4.27
N GLY A 18 8.97 11.56 3.21
CA GLY A 18 8.94 12.24 1.92
C GLY A 18 8.83 11.32 0.71
N ALA A 19 8.53 11.92 -0.45
CA ALA A 19 8.49 11.18 -1.71
C ALA A 19 9.91 10.82 -2.20
N THR A 20 10.02 9.84 -3.10
CA THR A 20 11.25 9.62 -3.87
C THR A 20 11.64 10.90 -4.63
N GLY A 21 12.93 11.22 -4.68
CA GLY A 21 13.43 12.46 -5.31
C GLY A 21 13.31 13.73 -4.46
N ALA A 22 12.71 13.67 -3.26
CA ALA A 22 12.58 14.84 -2.38
C ALA A 22 13.87 15.21 -1.61
N GLY A 23 14.89 14.34 -1.59
CA GLY A 23 16.12 14.60 -0.82
C GLY A 23 16.12 14.03 0.61
N LYS A 24 15.27 13.03 0.89
CA LYS A 24 15.20 12.35 2.21
C LYS A 24 16.56 11.86 2.71
N SER A 25 17.28 11.09 1.90
CA SER A 25 18.56 10.49 2.31
C SER A 25 19.60 11.57 2.62
N LYS A 26 19.66 12.62 1.79
CA LYS A 26 20.51 13.79 2.02
C LYS A 26 20.23 14.42 3.38
N LEU A 27 18.96 14.72 3.68
CA LEU A 27 18.60 15.32 4.97
C LEU A 27 18.87 14.39 6.15
N ALA A 28 18.57 13.10 6.02
CA ALA A 28 18.84 12.12 7.07
C ALA A 28 20.33 12.01 7.39
N LEU A 29 21.18 12.00 6.36
CA LEU A 29 22.64 12.03 6.50
C LEU A 29 23.13 13.29 7.22
N GLU A 30 22.61 14.45 6.81
CA GLU A 30 22.94 15.74 7.41
C GLU A 30 22.53 15.81 8.89
N ILE A 31 21.34 15.30 9.24
CA ILE A 31 20.85 15.21 10.63
C ILE A 31 21.71 14.24 11.44
N ALA A 32 21.92 13.02 10.95
CA ALA A 32 22.67 12.00 11.68
C ALA A 32 24.12 12.44 11.93
N THR A 33 24.76 13.05 10.94
CA THR A 33 26.12 13.59 11.07
C THR A 33 26.17 14.73 12.10
N LYS A 34 25.20 15.65 12.09
CA LYS A 34 25.19 16.80 13.00
C LYS A 34 24.88 16.42 14.46
N PHE A 35 23.99 15.45 14.67
CA PHE A 35 23.43 15.13 15.99
C PHE A 35 23.91 13.78 16.55
N ASN A 36 25.10 13.30 16.12
CA ASN A 36 25.70 12.03 16.56
C ASN A 36 24.72 10.85 16.46
N GLY A 37 24.11 10.72 15.29
CA GLY A 37 23.11 9.71 14.99
C GLY A 37 23.59 8.63 14.03
N GLU A 38 22.80 7.57 13.95
CA GLU A 38 22.92 6.52 12.95
C GLU A 38 21.58 6.34 12.23
N ILE A 39 21.65 5.89 10.98
CA ILE A 39 20.48 5.83 10.10
C ILE A 39 19.92 4.42 10.06
N ILE A 40 18.59 4.28 10.16
CA ILE A 40 17.87 3.03 9.91
C ILE A 40 17.07 3.19 8.62
N SER A 41 17.44 2.43 7.58
CA SER A 41 16.75 2.49 6.29
C SER A 41 15.42 1.75 6.35
N ALA A 42 14.32 2.48 6.11
CA ALA A 42 12.95 1.98 6.06
C ALA A 42 12.44 1.92 4.61
N ASP A 43 13.15 1.19 3.76
CA ASP A 43 12.80 1.00 2.36
C ASP A 43 12.80 -0.48 1.96
N SER A 44 11.62 -0.99 1.59
CA SER A 44 11.40 -2.39 1.23
C SER A 44 12.26 -2.91 0.08
N MET A 45 12.80 -2.04 -0.78
CA MET A 45 13.68 -2.46 -1.87
C MET A 45 15.16 -2.35 -1.50
N GLN A 46 15.53 -1.39 -0.65
CA GLN A 46 16.93 -1.15 -0.28
C GLN A 46 17.46 -2.14 0.77
N VAL A 47 16.59 -2.93 1.42
CA VAL A 47 17.02 -4.02 2.30
C VAL A 47 17.75 -5.13 1.56
N TYR A 48 17.50 -5.32 0.26
CA TYR A 48 18.07 -6.41 -0.52
C TYR A 48 19.47 -6.12 -1.03
N LYS A 49 20.27 -7.17 -1.20
CA LYS A 49 21.64 -7.10 -1.73
C LYS A 49 21.68 -6.76 -3.23
N GLY A 50 22.56 -5.85 -3.62
CA GLY A 50 22.71 -5.39 -5.01
C GLY A 50 21.50 -4.60 -5.52
N LEU A 51 21.43 -4.38 -6.85
CA LEU A 51 20.47 -3.44 -7.46
C LEU A 51 20.56 -2.02 -6.84
N ASP A 52 21.78 -1.54 -6.58
CA ASP A 52 22.06 -0.32 -5.84
C ASP A 52 21.62 0.93 -6.61
N ILE A 53 21.83 0.95 -7.93
CA ILE A 53 21.47 2.06 -8.79
C ILE A 53 19.94 2.15 -8.87
N ILE A 54 19.25 1.07 -9.22
CA ILE A 54 17.79 1.11 -9.41
C ILE A 54 17.02 1.33 -8.11
N THR A 55 17.46 0.72 -7.00
CA THR A 55 16.86 0.94 -5.68
C THR A 55 17.34 2.25 -5.03
N ASN A 56 18.31 2.92 -5.67
CA ASN A 56 18.87 4.22 -5.26
C ASN A 56 19.33 4.22 -3.81
N LYS A 57 20.15 3.22 -3.49
CA LYS A 57 20.85 3.19 -2.21
C LYS A 57 21.80 4.38 -2.13
N VAL A 58 22.06 4.79 -0.89
CA VAL A 58 23.14 5.74 -0.61
C VAL A 58 24.47 5.15 -1.05
N THR A 59 25.34 5.97 -1.63
CA THR A 59 26.61 5.47 -2.19
C THR A 59 27.57 5.03 -1.07
N PRO A 60 28.58 4.20 -1.37
CA PRO A 60 29.59 3.83 -0.37
C PRO A 60 30.25 5.05 0.29
N GLU A 61 30.48 6.12 -0.46
CA GLU A 61 31.06 7.37 0.06
C GLU A 61 30.11 8.04 1.08
N GLU A 62 28.81 8.08 0.80
CA GLU A 62 27.80 8.60 1.74
C GLU A 62 27.71 7.74 3.01
N GLN A 63 27.86 6.42 2.87
CA GLN A 63 27.82 5.48 3.99
C GLN A 63 29.05 5.58 4.91
N VAL A 64 30.19 6.07 4.41
CA VAL A 64 31.38 6.34 5.26
C VAL A 64 31.10 7.46 6.27
N HIS A 65 30.26 8.44 5.91
CA HIS A 65 29.95 9.58 6.78
C HIS A 65 29.00 9.22 7.93
N CYS A 66 28.13 8.24 7.73
CA CYS A 66 27.19 7.80 8.76
C CYS A 66 26.82 6.33 8.57
N LYS A 67 26.81 5.57 9.66
CA LYS A 67 26.41 4.17 9.64
C LYS A 67 24.94 4.03 9.27
N HIS A 68 24.67 3.19 8.28
CA HIS A 68 23.34 2.80 7.85
C HIS A 68 23.03 1.36 8.29
N HIS A 69 21.88 1.19 8.92
CA HIS A 69 21.33 -0.10 9.32
C HIS A 69 20.21 -0.51 8.38
N LEU A 70 19.97 -1.83 8.29
CA LEU A 70 18.93 -2.44 7.46
C LEU A 70 19.02 -2.04 5.98
N LEU A 71 20.23 -1.82 5.49
CA LEU A 71 20.55 -1.55 4.09
C LEU A 71 21.36 -2.73 3.56
N ASP A 72 21.04 -3.19 2.34
CA ASP A 72 21.88 -4.13 1.58
C ASP A 72 22.23 -5.46 2.33
N TYR A 73 21.25 -6.07 3.00
CA TYR A 73 21.53 -7.20 3.90
C TYR A 73 20.67 -8.46 3.64
N VAL A 74 19.52 -8.32 2.99
CA VAL A 74 18.63 -9.42 2.62
C VAL A 74 19.09 -10.04 1.31
N ASP A 75 19.14 -11.37 1.25
CA ASP A 75 19.50 -12.08 0.02
C ASP A 75 18.43 -11.86 -1.08
N PRO A 76 18.80 -11.58 -2.34
CA PRO A 76 17.84 -11.32 -3.42
C PRO A 76 16.89 -12.48 -3.72
N LEU A 77 17.26 -13.71 -3.34
CA LEU A 77 16.41 -14.91 -3.48
C LEU A 77 15.35 -15.02 -2.38
N VAL A 78 15.43 -14.21 -1.32
CA VAL A 78 14.36 -14.15 -0.32
C VAL A 78 13.12 -13.54 -0.97
N THR A 79 12.12 -14.38 -1.18
CA THR A 79 10.87 -13.99 -1.86
C THR A 79 9.88 -13.30 -0.92
N SER A 80 10.02 -13.49 0.40
CA SER A 80 9.17 -12.87 1.40
C SER A 80 9.99 -12.11 2.45
N TYR A 81 9.95 -10.79 2.37
CA TYR A 81 10.39 -9.90 3.43
C TYR A 81 9.26 -8.92 3.76
N ARG A 82 8.72 -9.03 4.97
CA ARG A 82 7.47 -8.42 5.41
C ARG A 82 7.73 -7.23 6.33
N VAL A 83 6.65 -6.50 6.60
CA VAL A 83 6.66 -5.40 7.57
C VAL A 83 7.07 -5.84 8.98
N THR A 84 6.67 -7.05 9.40
CA THR A 84 7.05 -7.64 10.69
C THR A 84 8.53 -7.92 10.76
N ASP A 85 9.12 -8.46 9.68
CA ASP A 85 10.56 -8.75 9.62
C ASP A 85 11.37 -7.47 9.75
N PHE A 86 10.96 -6.39 9.07
CA PHE A 86 11.55 -5.07 9.24
C PHE A 86 11.43 -4.55 10.67
N ARG A 87 10.22 -4.59 11.25
CA ARG A 87 9.98 -4.12 12.62
C ARG A 87 10.88 -4.86 13.61
N ASP A 88 10.90 -6.19 13.52
CA ASP A 88 11.62 -7.05 14.46
C ASP A 88 13.14 -6.96 14.29
N ALA A 89 13.62 -6.61 13.08
CA ALA A 89 15.02 -6.26 12.84
C ALA A 89 15.37 -4.84 13.33
N ALA A 90 14.47 -3.87 13.21
CA ALA A 90 14.72 -2.47 13.58
C ALA A 90 14.68 -2.21 15.09
N LEU A 91 13.78 -2.88 15.82
CA LEU A 91 13.59 -2.66 17.26
C LEU A 91 14.86 -2.91 18.10
N PRO A 92 15.61 -4.02 17.91
CA PRO A 92 16.87 -4.24 18.62
C PRO A 92 17.91 -3.16 18.31
N ILE A 93 17.96 -2.69 17.06
CA ILE A 93 18.91 -1.65 16.64
C ILE A 93 18.62 -0.34 17.36
N ILE A 94 17.35 0.08 17.44
CA ILE A 94 16.96 1.26 18.20
C ILE A 94 17.36 1.12 19.67
N ALA A 95 17.14 -0.05 20.28
CA ALA A 95 17.52 -0.30 21.67
C ALA A 95 19.04 -0.26 21.89
N ASP A 96 19.83 -0.70 20.91
CA ASP A 96 21.29 -0.65 21.00
C ASP A 96 21.85 0.76 20.75
N LEU A 97 21.24 1.53 19.85
CA LEU A 97 21.54 2.96 19.70
C LEU A 97 21.20 3.72 20.99
N GLU A 98 20.12 3.35 21.66
CA GLU A 98 19.74 3.85 22.98
C GLU A 98 20.84 3.68 24.02
N LYS A 99 21.37 2.45 24.16
CA LYS A 99 22.48 2.15 25.06
C LYS A 99 23.75 2.96 24.71
N GLN A 100 23.98 3.22 23.42
CA GLN A 100 25.12 3.97 22.92
C GLN A 100 24.94 5.49 22.98
N ARG A 101 23.77 6.00 23.39
CA ARG A 101 23.43 7.43 23.37
C ARG A 101 23.60 8.08 21.98
N LYS A 102 23.26 7.35 20.92
CA LYS A 102 23.26 7.84 19.54
C LYS A 102 21.85 8.07 19.04
N LEU A 103 21.61 9.17 18.34
CA LEU A 103 20.29 9.47 17.78
C LEU A 103 19.90 8.43 16.72
N ALA A 104 18.75 7.78 16.88
CA ALA A 104 18.18 6.96 15.82
C ALA A 104 17.45 7.83 14.78
N VAL A 105 17.94 7.79 13.53
CA VAL A 105 17.34 8.52 12.40
C VAL A 105 16.72 7.51 11.42
N ILE A 106 15.40 7.40 11.39
CA ILE A 106 14.70 6.51 10.46
C ILE A 106 14.41 7.26 9.17
N VAL A 107 14.76 6.68 8.03
CA VAL A 107 14.49 7.28 6.71
C VAL A 107 14.14 6.23 5.69
N GLY A 108 13.14 6.49 4.84
CA GLY A 108 12.83 5.57 3.75
C GLY A 108 11.57 5.92 2.98
N GLY A 109 11.40 5.29 1.81
CA GLY A 109 10.20 5.47 0.98
C GLY A 109 9.03 4.58 1.40
N THR A 110 9.29 3.53 2.18
CA THR A 110 8.27 2.58 2.63
C THR A 110 7.66 3.08 3.93
N ASN A 111 6.80 4.10 3.83
CA ASN A 111 6.14 4.71 4.99
C ASN A 111 5.37 3.70 5.87
N TYR A 112 5.01 2.55 5.31
CA TYR A 112 4.36 1.49 6.05
C TYR A 112 5.29 0.77 7.05
N TYR A 113 6.58 0.62 6.71
CA TYR A 113 7.61 0.13 7.64
C TYR A 113 7.84 1.11 8.78
N ILE A 114 7.88 2.41 8.46
CA ILE A 114 7.96 3.47 9.47
C ILE A 114 6.73 3.39 10.39
N GLU A 115 5.54 3.20 9.81
CA GLU A 115 4.33 3.05 10.59
C GLU A 115 4.39 1.88 11.57
N SER A 116 4.82 0.68 11.13
CA SER A 116 4.93 -0.51 12.00
C SER A 116 5.92 -0.37 13.13
N LEU A 117 6.89 0.51 12.94
CA LEU A 117 7.91 0.79 13.94
C LEU A 117 7.41 1.79 14.99
N LEU A 118 6.70 2.83 14.55
CA LEU A 118 6.25 3.92 15.42
C LEU A 118 5.03 3.58 16.26
N TRP A 119 4.10 2.78 15.75
CA TRP A 119 2.86 2.47 16.45
C TRP A 119 2.79 1.00 16.84
N ASN A 120 2.20 0.76 18.01
CA ASN A 120 1.72 -0.57 18.36
C ASN A 120 0.39 -0.78 17.65
N PHE A 121 0.41 -1.40 16.48
CA PHE A 121 -0.81 -1.86 15.83
C PHE A 121 -0.78 -3.36 15.60
N VAL A 122 -1.98 -3.89 15.38
CA VAL A 122 -2.23 -5.29 15.05
C VAL A 122 -1.44 -5.69 13.81
N LEU A 123 -0.32 -6.35 14.03
CA LEU A 123 0.44 -7.07 13.01
C LEU A 123 0.74 -8.51 13.41
N ASP A 124 0.52 -8.85 14.67
CA ASP A 124 0.95 -10.13 15.21
C ASP A 124 -0.21 -11.14 15.13
N ASP A 125 -0.08 -12.08 14.18
CA ASP A 125 -0.83 -13.34 14.16
C ASP A 125 -0.41 -14.30 15.31
N ASN A 126 0.54 -13.89 16.14
CA ASN A 126 1.25 -14.76 17.10
C ASN A 126 0.60 -14.86 18.48
N GLN A 127 -0.60 -14.32 18.68
CA GLN A 127 -1.36 -14.69 19.87
C GLN A 127 -2.02 -16.05 19.62
N GLU A 128 -1.43 -17.09 20.22
CA GLU A 128 -2.10 -18.37 20.46
C GLU A 128 -3.42 -18.07 21.17
N VAL A 129 -4.52 -18.09 20.42
CA VAL A 129 -5.86 -18.13 21.02
C VAL A 129 -5.94 -19.47 21.73
N GLN A 130 -5.71 -19.47 23.03
CA GLN A 130 -6.00 -20.62 23.87
C GLN A 130 -7.47 -20.95 23.70
N ASN A 131 -7.81 -22.03 22.97
CA ASN A 131 -8.68 -23.11 23.44
C ASN A 131 -8.96 -24.21 22.38
N HIS A 132 -8.82 -25.45 22.89
CA HIS A 132 -9.19 -26.81 22.44
C HIS A 132 -8.32 -27.64 21.47
N PRO A 133 -8.05 -28.93 21.82
CA PRO A 133 -7.04 -29.76 21.20
C PRO A 133 -7.65 -30.72 20.17
N GLU A 134 -7.31 -30.56 18.90
CA GLU A 134 -7.17 -31.65 17.93
C GLU A 134 -6.84 -31.06 16.56
N LEU A 135 -5.54 -31.02 16.27
CA LEU A 135 -4.84 -31.09 14.97
C LEU A 135 -3.50 -30.35 15.14
N GLN A 136 -2.54 -31.02 15.77
CA GLN A 136 -1.14 -30.63 15.65
C GLN A 136 -0.58 -31.32 14.41
N SER A 137 -0.40 -30.54 13.35
CA SER A 137 0.59 -30.86 12.32
C SER A 137 1.39 -29.60 12.03
N GLU A 138 2.69 -29.73 12.21
CA GLU A 138 3.71 -28.69 12.18
C GLU A 138 3.65 -27.82 10.91
N SER A 139 3.52 -26.51 11.09
CA SER A 139 3.93 -25.50 10.11
C SER A 139 4.08 -24.15 10.82
N LYS A 140 5.28 -23.92 11.37
CA LYS A 140 5.70 -22.63 11.88
C LYS A 140 6.00 -21.70 10.70
N GLU A 141 4.99 -21.08 10.10
CA GLU A 141 5.22 -19.99 9.13
C GLU A 141 3.91 -19.25 8.80
N GLY A 142 3.69 -18.07 9.40
CA GLY A 142 2.54 -17.26 8.99
C GLY A 142 2.25 -16.07 9.89
N ALA A 143 3.02 -15.00 9.74
CA ALA A 143 2.61 -13.64 10.10
C ALA A 143 2.38 -12.86 8.79
N VAL A 144 1.14 -12.54 8.41
CA VAL A 144 0.87 -11.87 7.13
C VAL A 144 0.11 -10.54 7.30
N ASP A 145 0.76 -9.54 6.72
CA ASP A 145 0.54 -8.11 6.67
C ASP A 145 -0.81 -7.68 6.06
N LEU A 146 -1.62 -6.96 6.84
CA LEU A 146 -2.99 -6.54 6.51
C LEU A 146 -3.11 -5.11 5.97
N GLN A 147 -2.04 -4.32 5.97
CA GLN A 147 -2.16 -2.89 5.71
C GLN A 147 -1.29 -2.36 4.58
N SER A 148 -0.67 -3.24 3.80
CA SER A 148 -0.13 -2.84 2.50
C SER A 148 -1.26 -2.31 1.61
N ASP A 149 -1.28 -1.00 1.38
CA ASP A 149 -2.09 -0.38 0.34
C ASP A 149 -1.24 -0.27 -0.93
N SER A 150 -0.46 -1.31 -1.23
CA SER A 150 0.26 -1.46 -2.50
C SER A 150 -0.70 -1.90 -3.61
N SER A 151 -1.81 -1.17 -3.79
CA SER A 151 -2.59 -1.24 -5.02
C SER A 151 -1.74 -0.68 -6.18
N SER A 152 -1.01 -1.56 -6.84
CA SER A 152 -0.70 -1.46 -8.26
C SER A 152 -1.52 -2.56 -8.94
N GLU A 153 -2.81 -2.30 -9.09
CA GLU A 153 -3.62 -2.99 -10.09
C GLU A 153 -3.36 -2.24 -11.40
N GLU A 154 -2.46 -2.77 -12.22
CA GLU A 154 -2.54 -2.58 -13.66
C GLU A 154 -2.84 -3.92 -14.28
N GLU A 155 -4.00 -3.99 -14.94
CA GLU A 155 -4.42 -5.08 -15.80
C GLU A 155 -3.42 -5.17 -16.96
N ILE A 156 -2.63 -6.24 -16.99
CA ILE A 156 -1.94 -6.68 -18.21
C ILE A 156 -2.63 -7.97 -18.61
N GLU A 157 -3.48 -7.87 -19.64
CA GLU A 157 -4.01 -9.02 -20.34
C GLU A 157 -2.88 -9.76 -21.08
N ASN A 158 -2.84 -11.09 -20.89
CA ASN A 158 -2.24 -12.15 -21.72
C ASN A 158 -1.05 -12.96 -21.14
N GLU A 159 -1.40 -14.21 -20.75
CA GLU A 159 -0.65 -15.49 -20.71
C GLU A 159 0.48 -15.77 -19.68
N PRO A 160 0.78 -17.06 -19.36
CA PRO A 160 -0.10 -18.10 -18.83
C PRO A 160 0.28 -18.47 -17.37
N LYS A 161 -0.74 -18.76 -16.56
CA LYS A 161 -0.65 -19.14 -15.13
C LYS A 161 -0.14 -20.58 -14.96
N LYS A 162 0.94 -20.81 -14.19
CA LYS A 162 1.08 -21.87 -13.14
C LYS A 162 2.52 -22.14 -12.63
N LYS A 163 2.73 -22.03 -11.30
CA LYS A 163 3.33 -23.03 -10.36
C LYS A 163 3.55 -22.36 -8.97
N ARG A 164 2.55 -22.46 -8.06
CA ARG A 164 2.51 -23.14 -6.72
C ARG A 164 3.48 -22.57 -5.66
N GLU A 165 3.03 -22.15 -4.46
CA GLU A 165 2.62 -23.06 -3.38
C GLU A 165 1.67 -22.47 -2.28
N ARG A 166 0.83 -21.45 -2.56
CA ARG A 166 -0.10 -20.91 -1.51
C ARG A 166 -1.52 -20.55 -1.95
N ASP A 167 -2.10 -21.14 -3.00
CA ASP A 167 -3.21 -20.45 -3.65
C ASP A 167 -4.35 -21.41 -4.08
N GLU A 168 -5.17 -21.82 -3.10
CA GLU A 168 -6.50 -22.46 -3.34
C GLU A 168 -7.41 -21.53 -4.17
N TYR A 169 -7.09 -20.25 -4.21
CA TYR A 169 -7.84 -19.21 -4.89
C TYR A 169 -7.32 -18.87 -6.29
N VAL A 170 -6.33 -19.63 -6.81
CA VAL A 170 -5.84 -19.50 -8.19
C VAL A 170 -6.98 -19.68 -9.17
N GLY A 171 -7.15 -18.72 -10.06
CA GLY A 171 -8.16 -18.78 -11.12
C GLY A 171 -9.58 -18.44 -10.66
N ILE A 172 -9.77 -18.13 -9.37
CA ILE A 172 -11.05 -17.59 -8.89
C ILE A 172 -11.05 -16.08 -9.11
N GLU A 173 -12.12 -15.54 -9.70
CA GLU A 173 -12.26 -14.10 -9.94
C GLU A 173 -12.38 -13.29 -8.63
N SER A 174 -11.92 -12.04 -8.64
CA SER A 174 -11.89 -11.21 -7.42
C SER A 174 -13.28 -10.99 -6.81
N VAL A 175 -14.29 -10.85 -7.67
CA VAL A 175 -15.70 -10.73 -7.26
C VAL A 175 -16.18 -12.00 -6.54
N GLU A 176 -15.78 -13.17 -7.01
CA GLU A 176 -16.14 -14.44 -6.39
C GLU A 176 -15.42 -14.62 -5.04
N LEU A 177 -14.18 -14.18 -4.92
CA LEU A 177 -13.48 -14.15 -3.63
C LEU A 177 -14.16 -13.20 -2.64
N HIS A 178 -14.62 -12.04 -3.10
CA HIS A 178 -15.37 -11.12 -2.26
C HIS A 178 -16.68 -11.74 -1.77
N ARG A 179 -17.37 -12.49 -2.63
CA ARG A 179 -18.57 -13.26 -2.25
C ARG A 179 -18.25 -14.31 -1.18
N LYS A 180 -17.19 -15.10 -1.37
CA LYS A 180 -16.72 -16.05 -0.35
C LYS A 180 -16.38 -15.37 0.97
N LEU A 181 -15.75 -14.20 0.93
CA LEU A 181 -15.48 -13.42 2.15
C LEU A 181 -16.77 -12.94 2.80
N LYS A 182 -17.77 -12.51 2.03
CA LYS A 182 -19.07 -12.08 2.55
C LYS A 182 -19.80 -13.21 3.29
N ASP A 183 -19.67 -14.45 2.84
CA ASP A 183 -20.29 -15.61 3.49
C ASP A 183 -19.64 -15.93 4.85
N VAL A 184 -18.36 -15.59 5.02
CA VAL A 184 -17.56 -15.89 6.22
C VAL A 184 -17.49 -14.71 7.19
N ASP A 185 -17.14 -13.53 6.70
CA ASP A 185 -16.95 -12.27 7.42
C ASP A 185 -17.62 -11.11 6.67
N PRO A 186 -18.97 -10.99 6.77
CA PRO A 186 -19.73 -9.96 6.06
C PRO A 186 -19.33 -8.54 6.48
N GLU A 187 -18.91 -8.34 7.73
CA GLU A 187 -18.43 -7.04 8.22
C GLU A 187 -17.13 -6.63 7.52
N MET A 188 -16.19 -7.55 7.32
CA MET A 188 -14.96 -7.27 6.57
C MET A 188 -15.25 -7.07 5.07
N ALA A 189 -16.15 -7.87 4.50
CA ALA A 189 -16.54 -7.72 3.10
C ALA A 189 -17.13 -6.33 2.78
N LEU A 190 -17.88 -5.73 3.71
CA LEU A 190 -18.39 -4.35 3.56
C LEU A 190 -17.29 -3.29 3.59
N LYS A 191 -16.15 -3.57 4.24
CA LYS A 191 -15.00 -2.65 4.34
C LYS A 191 -14.02 -2.78 3.18
N LEU A 192 -14.00 -3.92 2.48
CA LEU A 192 -13.07 -4.21 1.40
C LEU A 192 -13.74 -4.09 0.03
N HIS A 193 -13.07 -3.42 -0.90
CA HIS A 193 -13.56 -3.33 -2.28
C HIS A 193 -13.38 -4.69 -2.96
N PRO A 194 -14.32 -5.17 -3.80
CA PRO A 194 -14.22 -6.47 -4.47
C PRO A 194 -12.94 -6.66 -5.29
N ASN A 195 -12.36 -5.59 -5.83
CA ASN A 195 -11.09 -5.64 -6.57
C ASN A 195 -9.86 -5.80 -5.66
N ASN A 196 -9.97 -5.56 -4.36
CA ASN A 196 -8.84 -5.63 -3.43
C ASN A 196 -8.49 -7.09 -3.06
N ARG A 197 -8.15 -7.87 -4.09
CA ARG A 197 -7.95 -9.32 -4.07
C ARG A 197 -7.04 -9.76 -2.93
N ARG A 198 -5.90 -9.07 -2.75
CA ARG A 198 -4.91 -9.41 -1.72
C ARG A 198 -5.50 -9.33 -0.30
N LYS A 199 -6.21 -8.26 0.03
CA LYS A 199 -6.84 -8.11 1.35
C LYS A 199 -7.98 -9.10 1.56
N ILE A 200 -8.73 -9.42 0.50
CA ILE A 200 -9.79 -10.43 0.55
C ILE A 200 -9.23 -11.82 0.82
N ILE A 201 -8.22 -12.25 0.05
CA ILE A 201 -7.53 -13.54 0.26
C ILE A 201 -7.01 -13.61 1.69
N ARG A 202 -6.36 -12.54 2.18
CA ARG A 202 -5.83 -12.51 3.53
C ARG A 202 -6.91 -12.68 4.61
N ALA A 203 -8.04 -11.98 4.47
CA ALA A 203 -9.15 -12.12 5.42
C ALA A 203 -9.69 -13.56 5.46
N LEU A 204 -9.77 -14.22 4.30
CA LEU A 204 -10.15 -15.62 4.19
C LEU A 204 -9.10 -16.57 4.78
N GLU A 205 -7.81 -16.30 4.57
CA GLU A 205 -6.71 -17.08 5.14
C GLU A 205 -6.70 -17.03 6.67
N VAL A 206 -6.96 -15.86 7.27
CA VAL A 206 -7.07 -15.74 8.73
C VAL A 206 -8.21 -16.57 9.27
N PHE A 207 -9.38 -16.50 8.65
CA PHE A 207 -10.51 -17.33 9.07
C PHE A 207 -10.18 -18.82 9.01
N ARG A 208 -9.47 -19.26 7.97
CA ARG A 208 -9.05 -20.66 7.84
C ARG A 208 -8.03 -21.07 8.89
N LYS A 209 -7.05 -20.21 9.16
CA LYS A 209 -5.96 -20.50 10.09
C LYS A 209 -6.43 -20.50 11.54
N HIS A 210 -7.30 -19.56 11.91
CA HIS A 210 -7.69 -19.33 13.29
C HIS A 210 -9.12 -19.78 13.63
N GLY A 211 -9.94 -20.12 12.63
CA GLY A 211 -11.37 -20.45 12.81
C GLY A 211 -12.26 -19.23 13.14
N SER A 212 -11.66 -18.10 13.52
CA SER A 212 -12.34 -16.86 13.91
C SER A 212 -12.30 -15.83 12.80
N LYS A 213 -13.34 -14.97 12.71
CA LYS A 213 -13.40 -13.91 11.70
C LYS A 213 -12.30 -12.88 11.93
N MET A 214 -11.73 -12.35 10.84
CA MET A 214 -10.77 -11.26 10.93
C MET A 214 -11.33 -10.06 11.70
N THR A 215 -12.60 -9.72 11.45
CA THR A 215 -13.25 -8.62 12.15
C THR A 215 -13.33 -8.85 13.66
N GLU A 216 -13.52 -10.10 14.10
CA GLU A 216 -13.58 -10.45 15.53
C GLU A 216 -12.19 -10.34 16.18
N ILE A 217 -11.15 -10.85 15.52
CA ILE A 217 -9.75 -10.74 15.98
C ILE A 217 -9.35 -9.26 16.13
N LEU A 218 -9.65 -8.43 15.12
CA LEU A 218 -9.37 -7.00 15.18
C LEU A 218 -10.13 -6.29 16.32
N LYS A 219 -11.39 -6.67 16.58
CA LYS A 219 -12.17 -6.11 17.70
C LYS A 219 -11.53 -6.45 19.05
N LEU A 220 -11.17 -7.71 19.27
CA LEU A 220 -10.51 -8.15 20.51
C LEU A 220 -9.19 -7.41 20.74
N GLN A 221 -8.36 -7.31 19.71
CA GLN A 221 -7.09 -6.60 19.84
C GLN A 221 -7.27 -5.09 20.05
N HIS A 222 -8.31 -4.48 19.47
CA HIS A 222 -8.66 -3.11 19.77
C HIS A 222 -9.09 -2.92 21.23
N GLU A 223 -9.86 -3.86 21.78
CA GLU A 223 -10.28 -3.85 23.19
C GLU A 223 -9.09 -4.02 24.12
N GLU A 224 -8.19 -4.98 23.85
CA GLU A 224 -6.95 -5.19 24.62
C GLU A 224 -6.05 -3.95 24.62
N MET A 225 -5.95 -3.25 23.49
CA MET A 225 -5.13 -2.04 23.36
C MET A 225 -5.89 -0.75 23.72
N GLY A 226 -7.17 -0.82 24.12
CA GLY A 226 -7.99 0.36 24.43
C GLY A 226 -8.19 1.33 23.26
N CYS A 227 -8.16 0.83 22.02
CA CYS A 227 -8.17 1.64 20.80
C CYS A 227 -9.54 1.66 20.12
N SER A 228 -10.02 2.85 19.70
CA SER A 228 -11.32 3.00 19.04
C SER A 228 -11.32 2.77 17.53
N HIS A 229 -10.14 2.64 16.90
CA HIS A 229 -9.99 2.49 15.45
C HIS A 229 -8.76 1.62 15.14
N ALA A 230 -8.76 0.95 13.98
CA ALA A 230 -7.64 0.10 13.50
C ALA A 230 -6.29 0.82 13.34
N LEU A 231 -6.30 2.15 13.42
CA LEU A 231 -5.12 3.00 13.34
C LEU A 231 -4.88 3.78 14.64
N SER A 232 -5.70 3.62 15.68
CA SER A 232 -5.59 4.39 16.93
C SER A 232 -4.65 3.77 17.98
N GLY A 233 -3.82 2.79 17.59
CA GLY A 233 -2.79 2.21 18.46
C GLY A 233 -1.89 3.28 19.11
N PRO A 234 -1.40 3.07 20.35
CA PRO A 234 -0.51 4.02 21.00
C PRO A 234 0.86 4.07 20.31
N LEU A 235 1.59 5.17 20.48
CA LEU A 235 2.97 5.26 20.00
C LEU A 235 3.88 4.33 20.80
N ARG A 236 4.63 3.50 20.09
CA ARG A 236 5.71 2.68 20.68
C ARG A 236 6.83 3.57 21.23
N PHE A 237 7.11 4.66 20.52
CA PHE A 237 8.10 5.67 20.86
C PHE A 237 7.43 7.04 21.04
N PRO A 238 6.96 7.39 22.26
CA PRO A 238 6.33 8.69 22.52
C PRO A 238 7.24 9.89 22.22
N ASN A 239 8.56 9.70 22.35
CA ASN A 239 9.56 10.71 22.04
C ASN A 239 10.01 10.59 20.57
N THR A 240 9.09 10.88 19.65
CA THR A 240 9.34 10.83 18.20
C THR A 240 9.05 12.19 17.55
N CYS A 241 9.95 12.64 16.67
CA CYS A 241 9.77 13.82 15.83
C CYS A 241 9.84 13.42 14.34
N CYS A 242 8.86 13.86 13.54
CA CYS A 242 8.84 13.59 12.10
C CYS A 242 9.16 14.86 11.29
N ILE A 243 10.08 14.74 10.34
CA ILE A 243 10.39 15.80 9.37
C ILE A 243 9.96 15.30 7.99
N TRP A 244 9.01 15.99 7.37
CA TRP A 244 8.54 15.69 6.04
C TRP A 244 9.22 16.61 5.02
N VAL A 245 10.16 16.03 4.26
CA VAL A 245 10.78 16.70 3.11
C VAL A 245 9.78 16.71 1.96
N ASN A 246 9.28 17.89 1.63
CA ASN A 246 8.27 18.10 0.60
C ASN A 246 8.81 18.96 -0.54
N ALA A 247 8.21 18.83 -1.71
CA ALA A 247 8.51 19.65 -2.89
C ALA A 247 7.28 19.71 -3.79
N ASN A 248 7.20 20.77 -4.61
CA ASN A 248 6.18 20.88 -5.65
C ASN A 248 6.18 19.66 -6.58
N GLN A 249 4.99 19.23 -7.00
CA GLN A 249 4.85 17.96 -7.71
C GLN A 249 5.54 17.99 -9.09
N ASP A 250 5.44 19.11 -9.81
CA ASP A 250 6.04 19.25 -11.13
C ASP A 250 7.59 19.17 -11.04
N VAL A 251 8.15 19.83 -10.03
CA VAL A 251 9.61 19.78 -9.76
C VAL A 251 10.05 18.36 -9.37
N LEU A 252 9.26 17.63 -8.58
CA LEU A 252 9.56 16.23 -8.27
C LEU A 252 9.50 15.34 -9.52
N ASP A 253 8.52 15.58 -10.40
CA ASP A 253 8.38 14.83 -11.64
C ASP A 253 9.60 15.07 -12.56
N ASP A 254 10.08 16.30 -12.66
CA ASP A 254 11.31 16.64 -13.40
C ASP A 254 12.56 15.99 -12.79
N ARG A 255 12.67 16.01 -11.45
CA ARG A 255 13.78 15.33 -10.74
C ARG A 255 13.78 13.83 -10.97
N ILE A 256 12.60 13.20 -10.98
CA ILE A 256 12.46 11.77 -11.25
C ILE A 256 12.93 11.45 -12.68
N ASN A 257 12.58 12.30 -13.65
CA ASN A 257 13.03 12.14 -15.04
C ASN A 257 14.55 12.27 -15.13
N ASN A 258 15.12 13.36 -14.61
CA ASN A 258 16.56 13.61 -14.63
C ASN A 258 17.35 12.52 -13.89
N ARG A 259 16.84 12.05 -12.74
CA ARG A 259 17.43 10.95 -11.99
C ARG A 259 17.41 9.65 -12.79
N THR A 260 16.39 9.40 -13.60
CA THR A 260 16.36 8.20 -14.45
C THR A 260 17.46 8.26 -15.51
N GLU A 261 17.69 9.43 -16.11
CA GLU A 261 18.81 9.61 -17.05
C GLU A 261 20.17 9.43 -16.36
N ASP A 262 20.33 9.97 -15.15
CA ASP A 262 21.53 9.79 -14.32
C ASP A 262 21.76 8.33 -13.88
N MET A 263 20.69 7.59 -13.57
CA MET A 263 20.80 6.15 -13.30
C MET A 263 21.32 5.41 -14.54
N ILE A 264 20.80 5.74 -15.73
CA ILE A 264 21.24 5.14 -16.99
C ILE A 264 22.72 5.45 -17.24
N SER A 265 23.15 6.70 -17.06
CA SER A 265 24.56 7.10 -17.26
C SER A 265 25.50 6.41 -16.26
N ARG A 266 25.05 6.13 -15.03
CA ARG A 266 25.78 5.37 -14.01
C ARG A 266 25.82 3.86 -14.24
N GLY A 267 25.15 3.36 -15.28
CA GLY A 267 25.20 1.96 -15.66
C GLY A 267 24.04 1.11 -15.15
N LEU A 268 22.85 1.71 -15.02
CA LEU A 268 21.62 0.98 -14.68
C LEU A 268 21.41 -0.25 -15.55
N LEU A 269 21.66 -0.17 -16.86
CA LEU A 269 21.46 -1.31 -17.76
C LEU A 269 22.40 -2.48 -17.45
N GLN A 270 23.65 -2.19 -17.10
CA GLN A 270 24.63 -3.19 -16.73
C GLN A 270 24.23 -3.87 -15.42
N GLU A 271 23.77 -3.09 -14.44
CA GLU A 271 23.24 -3.61 -13.18
C GLU A 271 22.03 -4.53 -13.41
N LEU A 272 21.04 -4.07 -14.18
CA LEU A 272 19.83 -4.85 -14.46
C LEU A 272 20.15 -6.10 -15.27
N THR A 273 21.06 -6.03 -16.25
CA THR A 273 21.48 -7.18 -17.05
C THR A 273 22.25 -8.19 -16.21
N GLY A 274 23.20 -7.74 -15.38
CA GLY A 274 23.95 -8.64 -14.49
C GLY A 274 23.05 -9.32 -13.47
N PHE A 275 22.12 -8.57 -12.87
CA PHE A 275 21.12 -9.14 -11.97
C PHE A 275 20.21 -10.13 -12.71
N HIS A 276 19.70 -9.75 -13.87
CA HIS A 276 18.89 -10.63 -14.70
C HIS A 276 19.66 -11.91 -15.04
N ASP A 277 20.89 -11.86 -15.53
CA ASP A 277 21.63 -13.05 -15.91
C ASP A 277 21.89 -14.01 -14.74
N ASN A 278 22.20 -13.46 -13.56
CA ASN A 278 22.45 -14.26 -12.37
C ASN A 278 21.20 -15.00 -11.88
N TYR A 279 20.04 -14.34 -11.87
CA TYR A 279 18.82 -14.91 -11.29
C TYR A 279 17.86 -15.52 -12.33
N ASN A 280 17.90 -15.04 -13.58
CA ASN A 280 17.11 -15.55 -14.70
C ASN A 280 17.64 -16.90 -15.20
N LYS A 281 18.96 -17.13 -15.23
CA LYS A 281 19.51 -18.44 -15.64
C LYS A 281 19.03 -19.55 -14.71
N GLN A 282 19.04 -19.32 -13.41
CA GLN A 282 18.52 -20.27 -12.42
C GLN A 282 17.00 -20.50 -12.62
N ARG A 283 16.22 -19.43 -12.82
CA ARG A 283 14.79 -19.52 -13.12
C ARG A 283 14.49 -20.34 -14.38
N LEU A 284 15.23 -20.11 -15.46
CA LEU A 284 15.07 -20.80 -16.74
C LEU A 284 15.46 -22.28 -16.64
N GLN A 285 16.52 -22.61 -15.89
CA GLN A 285 16.90 -24.00 -15.59
C GLN A 285 15.78 -24.75 -14.85
N GLU A 286 15.04 -24.06 -13.99
CA GLU A 286 13.92 -24.62 -13.23
C GLU A 286 12.56 -24.58 -13.99
N ASN A 287 12.52 -24.10 -15.23
CA ASN A 287 11.29 -23.91 -16.03
C ASN A 287 10.19 -23.13 -15.28
N LYS A 288 10.58 -22.12 -14.48
CA LYS A 288 9.66 -21.26 -13.74
C LYS A 288 9.35 -19.97 -14.51
N ALA A 289 8.09 -19.55 -14.54
CA ALA A 289 7.69 -18.24 -15.08
C ALA A 289 8.30 -17.09 -14.24
N PRO A 290 8.53 -15.90 -14.80
CA PRO A 290 9.02 -14.78 -14.01
C PRO A 290 7.91 -14.31 -13.05
N ASP A 291 8.26 -14.12 -11.78
CA ASP A 291 7.33 -13.64 -10.76
C ASP A 291 7.83 -12.30 -10.19
N TYR A 292 7.24 -11.21 -10.68
CA TYR A 292 7.52 -9.84 -10.26
C TYR A 292 6.68 -9.38 -9.06
N THR A 293 5.97 -10.30 -8.41
CA THR A 293 5.08 -9.97 -7.30
C THR A 293 5.72 -10.20 -5.92
N HIS A 294 6.96 -10.70 -5.90
CA HIS A 294 7.67 -11.09 -4.69
C HIS A 294 9.10 -10.54 -4.62
N GLY A 295 9.62 -10.44 -3.40
CA GLY A 295 11.00 -10.08 -3.14
C GLY A 295 11.44 -8.77 -3.77
N ILE A 296 12.74 -8.73 -4.12
CA ILE A 296 13.40 -7.63 -4.84
C ILE A 296 12.87 -7.44 -6.28
N PHE A 297 12.22 -8.45 -6.86
CA PHE A 297 11.65 -8.39 -8.22
C PHE A 297 10.43 -7.46 -8.32
N GLN A 298 9.89 -7.02 -7.20
CA GLN A 298 8.86 -5.97 -7.14
C GLN A 298 9.41 -4.55 -7.38
N SER A 299 10.74 -4.39 -7.39
CA SER A 299 11.40 -3.09 -7.57
C SER A 299 10.92 -2.39 -8.84
N ILE A 300 10.68 -1.08 -8.71
CA ILE A 300 10.35 -0.23 -9.87
C ILE A 300 11.63 -0.08 -10.68
N GLY A 301 11.59 -0.47 -11.95
CA GLY A 301 12.68 -0.49 -12.90
C GLY A 301 12.94 -1.87 -13.48
N PHE A 302 12.96 -2.93 -12.67
CA PHE A 302 13.32 -4.25 -13.18
C PHE A 302 12.28 -4.81 -14.15
N LYS A 303 11.00 -4.77 -13.76
CA LYS A 303 9.88 -5.25 -14.58
C LYS A 303 9.66 -4.38 -15.83
N GLU A 304 9.90 -3.07 -15.73
CA GLU A 304 9.75 -2.14 -16.85
C GLU A 304 10.77 -2.42 -17.97
N PHE A 305 11.98 -2.89 -17.62
CA PHE A 305 12.99 -3.30 -18.60
C PHE A 305 12.93 -4.78 -18.98
N HIS A 306 11.99 -5.58 -18.46
CA HIS A 306 11.99 -7.03 -18.65
C HIS A 306 12.07 -7.46 -20.12
N GLN A 307 11.21 -6.88 -20.98
CA GLN A 307 11.18 -7.22 -22.40
C GLN A 307 12.49 -6.90 -23.12
N TYR A 308 13.22 -5.88 -22.67
CA TYR A 308 14.55 -5.54 -23.17
C TYR A 308 15.61 -6.52 -22.64
N LEU A 309 15.53 -6.90 -21.36
CA LEU A 309 16.51 -7.77 -20.71
C LEU A 309 16.50 -9.22 -21.22
N ILE A 310 15.38 -9.70 -21.78
CA ILE A 310 15.27 -11.05 -22.36
C ILE A 310 15.75 -11.15 -23.80
N LEU A 311 16.08 -10.03 -24.45
CA LEU A 311 16.62 -10.03 -25.81
C LEU A 311 18.04 -10.62 -25.84
N SER A 312 18.39 -11.25 -26.96
CA SER A 312 19.80 -11.57 -27.25
C SER A 312 20.65 -10.31 -27.42
N GLU A 313 21.97 -10.41 -27.24
CA GLU A 313 22.88 -9.26 -27.40
C GLU A 313 22.80 -8.60 -28.79
N ASP A 314 22.59 -9.40 -29.84
CA ASP A 314 22.39 -8.88 -31.20
C ASP A 314 21.07 -8.10 -31.33
N GLU A 315 19.99 -8.61 -30.72
CA GLU A 315 18.67 -7.96 -30.72
C GLU A 315 18.65 -6.69 -29.86
N LYS A 316 19.41 -6.62 -28.77
CA LYS A 316 19.49 -5.40 -27.93
C LYS A 316 20.01 -4.20 -28.73
N ASN A 317 20.89 -4.43 -29.70
CA ASN A 317 21.45 -3.39 -30.57
C ASN A 317 20.58 -3.05 -31.79
N SER A 318 19.57 -3.88 -32.08
CA SER A 318 18.61 -3.68 -33.16
C SER A 318 17.66 -2.50 -32.90
N GLU A 319 16.92 -2.10 -33.93
CA GLU A 319 15.85 -1.10 -33.81
C GLU A 319 14.81 -1.49 -32.74
N ARG A 320 14.45 -2.78 -32.70
CA ARG A 320 13.54 -3.33 -31.68
C ARG A 320 14.08 -3.16 -30.26
N GLY A 321 15.37 -3.45 -30.05
CA GLY A 321 16.03 -3.28 -28.76
C GLY A 321 16.02 -1.82 -28.28
N ARG A 322 16.31 -0.88 -29.19
CA ARG A 322 16.26 0.57 -28.90
C ARG A 322 14.86 1.06 -28.54
N LEU A 323 13.84 0.54 -29.23
CA LEU A 323 12.44 0.87 -28.93
C LEU A 323 12.04 0.37 -27.54
N LEU A 324 12.29 -0.91 -27.24
CA LEU A 324 11.97 -1.51 -25.92
C LEU A 324 12.73 -0.83 -24.78
N PHE A 325 13.98 -0.42 -25.00
CA PHE A 325 14.72 0.37 -24.03
C PHE A 325 14.05 1.72 -23.76
N LYS A 326 13.63 2.43 -24.82
CA LYS A 326 12.92 3.70 -24.69
C LYS A 326 11.60 3.54 -23.93
N GLU A 327 10.82 2.52 -24.27
CA GLU A 327 9.57 2.20 -23.58
C GLU A 327 9.80 1.88 -22.10
N GLY A 328 10.80 1.04 -21.78
CA GLY A 328 11.16 0.71 -20.40
C GLY A 328 11.54 1.95 -19.59
N LYS A 329 12.29 2.88 -20.20
CA LYS A 329 12.62 4.18 -19.57
C LYS A 329 11.37 5.02 -19.30
N GLU A 330 10.49 5.17 -20.28
CA GLU A 330 9.25 5.96 -20.13
C GLU A 330 8.33 5.35 -19.05
N GLN A 331 8.25 4.02 -18.99
CA GLN A 331 7.50 3.31 -17.96
C GLN A 331 8.12 3.47 -16.57
N LEU A 332 9.44 3.34 -16.44
CA LEU A 332 10.15 3.58 -15.17
C LEU A 332 9.84 4.98 -14.63
N GLN A 333 9.94 6.00 -15.48
CA GLN A 333 9.62 7.38 -15.08
C GLN A 333 8.14 7.50 -14.67
N LEU A 334 7.22 6.94 -15.45
CA LEU A 334 5.78 7.00 -15.17
C LEU A 334 5.42 6.35 -13.83
N VAL A 335 5.87 5.11 -13.60
CA VAL A 335 5.57 4.35 -12.38
C VAL A 335 6.20 5.02 -11.17
N THR A 336 7.41 5.56 -11.29
CA THR A 336 8.09 6.30 -10.21
C THR A 336 7.35 7.59 -9.84
N ARG A 337 6.86 8.35 -10.83
CA ARG A 337 6.03 9.56 -10.58
C ARG A 337 4.71 9.20 -9.89
N ARG A 338 4.08 8.07 -10.23
CA ARG A 338 2.87 7.59 -9.55
C ARG A 338 3.18 7.16 -8.11
N TYR A 339 4.31 6.50 -7.90
CA TYR A 339 4.78 6.11 -6.57
C TYR A 339 5.04 7.33 -5.67
N ALA A 340 5.68 8.38 -6.18
CA ALA A 340 5.88 9.64 -5.45
C ALA A 340 4.56 10.27 -4.97
N ARG A 341 3.55 10.35 -5.85
CA ARG A 341 2.20 10.86 -5.50
C ARG A 341 1.54 9.99 -4.43
N LYS A 342 1.67 8.67 -4.54
CA LYS A 342 1.14 7.71 -3.57
C LYS A 342 1.78 7.87 -2.20
N GLN A 343 3.10 8.07 -2.14
CA GLN A 343 3.83 8.33 -0.89
C GLN A 343 3.34 9.61 -0.20
N LYS A 344 3.16 10.71 -0.95
CA LYS A 344 2.60 11.95 -0.38
C LYS A 344 1.20 11.71 0.21
N LYS A 345 0.32 11.08 -0.57
CA LYS A 345 -1.04 10.73 -0.11
C LYS A 345 -1.02 9.84 1.13
N TRP A 346 -0.10 8.89 1.20
CA TRP A 346 0.11 8.03 2.36
C TRP A 346 0.49 8.83 3.60
N ILE A 347 1.52 9.68 3.51
CA ILE A 347 1.97 10.53 4.63
C ILE A 347 0.83 11.39 5.13
N THR A 348 0.10 12.07 4.23
CA THR A 348 -1.05 12.89 4.61
C THR A 348 -2.12 12.09 5.35
N ASN A 349 -2.51 10.93 4.82
CA ASN A 349 -3.62 10.16 5.41
C ASN A 349 -3.22 9.39 6.67
N ARG A 350 -1.98 8.91 6.77
CA ARG A 350 -1.53 7.98 7.82
C ARG A 350 -0.73 8.64 8.94
N PHE A 351 -0.16 9.82 8.71
CA PHE A 351 0.55 10.60 9.73
C PHE A 351 -0.25 11.83 10.16
N LEU A 352 -0.80 12.62 9.22
CA LEU A 352 -1.50 13.87 9.58
C LEU A 352 -2.97 13.65 9.96
N LYS A 353 -3.66 12.75 9.26
CA LYS A 353 -5.09 12.47 9.49
C LYS A 353 -5.36 11.25 10.35
N ARG A 354 -4.32 10.61 10.89
CA ARG A 354 -4.47 9.42 11.74
C ARG A 354 -5.38 9.75 12.94
N PRO A 355 -6.33 8.89 13.33
CA PRO A 355 -7.02 9.03 14.61
C PRO A 355 -6.08 8.64 15.78
N GLY A 356 -6.28 9.23 16.97
CA GLY A 356 -5.48 8.91 18.16
C GLY A 356 -4.11 9.60 18.20
N GLU A 357 -3.14 9.02 18.90
CA GLU A 357 -1.80 9.59 19.06
C GLU A 357 -0.98 9.54 17.76
N ALA A 358 -0.26 10.62 17.47
CA ALA A 358 0.69 10.69 16.36
C ALA A 358 1.81 11.67 16.71
N PRO A 359 3.04 11.44 16.21
CA PRO A 359 4.15 12.37 16.43
C PRO A 359 3.90 13.68 15.67
N PRO A 360 4.46 14.81 16.15
CA PRO A 360 4.45 16.05 15.40
C PRO A 360 5.19 15.87 14.07
N VAL A 361 4.63 16.44 13.00
CA VAL A 361 5.19 16.38 11.64
C VAL A 361 5.52 17.78 11.17
N PHE A 362 6.79 18.07 10.92
CA PHE A 362 7.27 19.36 10.44
C PHE A 362 7.57 19.28 8.95
N ALA A 363 6.99 20.16 8.13
CA ALA A 363 7.31 20.23 6.73
C ALA A 363 8.56 21.08 6.50
N VAL A 364 9.43 20.63 5.62
CA VAL A 364 10.54 21.43 5.10
C VAL A 364 10.50 21.42 3.57
N ASP A 365 10.86 22.53 2.94
CA ASP A 365 10.73 22.69 1.50
C ASP A 365 12.05 22.37 0.80
N SER A 366 11.97 21.42 -0.13
CA SER A 366 13.08 20.99 -0.97
C SER A 366 12.88 21.37 -2.43
N THR A 367 11.94 22.25 -2.78
CA THR A 367 11.58 22.59 -4.17
C THR A 367 12.74 23.21 -4.94
N TYR A 368 13.56 24.05 -4.32
CA TYR A 368 14.70 24.69 -4.98
C TYR A 368 16.03 24.15 -4.42
N PRO A 369 16.80 23.36 -5.18
CA PRO A 369 18.06 22.78 -4.70
C PRO A 369 19.08 23.83 -4.22
N ASP A 370 19.14 24.98 -4.89
CA ASP A 370 20.04 26.09 -4.53
C ASP A 370 19.67 26.75 -3.20
N GLN A 371 18.43 26.55 -2.73
CA GLN A 371 17.93 27.06 -1.45
C GLN A 371 17.85 25.95 -0.38
N TRP A 372 18.37 24.75 -0.66
CA TRP A 372 18.32 23.59 0.24
C TRP A 372 18.76 23.92 1.67
N GLU A 373 19.88 24.64 1.81
CA GLU A 373 20.42 24.97 3.12
C GLU A 373 19.43 25.84 3.93
N LYS A 374 18.79 26.79 3.27
CA LYS A 374 17.87 27.76 3.87
C LYS A 374 16.50 27.17 4.16
N ASP A 375 15.94 26.42 3.21
CA ASP A 375 14.51 26.04 3.24
C ASP A 375 14.29 24.59 3.70
N ALA A 376 15.32 23.73 3.63
CA ALA A 376 15.27 22.34 4.09
C ALA A 376 16.15 22.10 5.33
N GLN A 377 17.47 22.29 5.18
CA GLN A 377 18.44 21.86 6.19
C GLN A 377 18.35 22.66 7.49
N LYS A 378 18.46 23.99 7.43
CA LYS A 378 18.42 24.86 8.64
C LYS A 378 17.12 24.70 9.43
N PRO A 379 15.92 24.71 8.81
CA PRO A 379 14.66 24.46 9.50
C PRO A 379 14.59 23.06 10.13
N ALA A 380 15.04 22.02 9.43
CA ALA A 380 15.08 20.67 9.99
C ALA A 380 16.01 20.59 11.20
N PHE A 381 17.20 21.20 11.12
CA PHE A 381 18.16 21.23 12.22
C PHE A 381 17.63 21.97 13.44
N SER A 382 16.95 23.10 13.25
CA SER A 382 16.40 23.86 14.37
C SER A 382 15.27 23.10 15.09
N VAL A 383 14.44 22.36 14.34
CA VAL A 383 13.43 21.47 14.91
C VAL A 383 14.07 20.32 15.68
N VAL A 384 15.07 19.63 15.10
CA VAL A 384 15.75 18.52 15.80
C VAL A 384 16.48 19.01 17.04
N GLU A 385 17.13 20.17 16.98
CA GLU A 385 17.82 20.73 18.12
C GLU A 385 16.86 21.07 19.27
N ALA A 386 15.73 21.73 18.98
CA ALA A 386 14.69 22.02 19.96
C ALA A 386 14.07 20.73 20.53
N PHE A 387 13.81 19.74 19.66
CA PHE A 387 13.31 18.42 20.05
C PHE A 387 14.23 17.72 21.04
N LEU A 388 15.53 17.69 20.76
CA LEU A 388 16.54 17.03 21.61
C LEU A 388 16.71 17.75 22.96
N LYS A 389 16.51 19.07 23.00
CA LYS A 389 16.59 19.88 24.24
C LYS A 389 15.27 19.88 25.03
N GLY A 390 14.16 19.48 24.42
CA GLY A 390 12.82 19.59 25.01
C GLY A 390 12.32 21.04 25.09
N GLU A 391 12.76 21.88 24.15
CA GLU A 391 12.37 23.28 24.01
C GLU A 391 11.19 23.44 23.04
N ASP A 392 10.59 24.63 23.02
CA ASP A 392 9.54 24.95 22.05
C ASP A 392 10.09 24.95 20.62
N TYR A 393 9.30 24.43 19.69
CA TYR A 393 9.72 24.35 18.29
C TYR A 393 9.76 25.73 17.63
N PRO A 394 10.82 26.05 16.87
CA PRO A 394 10.93 27.33 16.17
C PRO A 394 9.97 27.44 14.97
N ILE A 395 9.39 26.32 14.55
CA ILE A 395 8.39 26.23 13.48
C ILE A 395 7.24 25.36 13.98
N GLU A 396 6.02 25.72 13.61
CA GLU A 396 4.84 24.94 13.99
C GLU A 396 4.78 23.61 13.24
N PRO A 397 4.36 22.52 13.89
CA PRO A 397 4.06 21.27 13.21
C PRO A 397 2.85 21.45 12.29
N LEU A 398 2.79 20.66 11.22
CA LEU A 398 1.64 20.63 10.33
C LEU A 398 0.36 20.31 11.11
N PRO A 399 -0.76 20.99 10.78
CA PRO A 399 -2.02 20.75 11.45
C PRO A 399 -2.50 19.32 11.22
N ARG A 400 -3.03 18.70 12.27
CA ARG A 400 -3.68 17.39 12.15
C ARG A 400 -5.01 17.57 11.41
N GLY A 401 -5.19 16.81 10.35
CA GLY A 401 -6.40 16.89 9.54
C GLY A 401 -7.55 16.10 10.17
N ASP A 402 -8.77 16.61 10.05
CA ASP A 402 -9.97 15.86 10.43
C ASP A 402 -10.26 14.77 9.39
N ASN A 403 -10.54 13.56 9.87
CA ASN A 403 -10.90 12.40 9.07
C ASN A 403 -12.41 12.23 8.87
N SER A 404 -13.24 13.13 9.44
CA SER A 404 -14.70 13.10 9.37
C SER A 404 -15.26 13.03 7.94
N ALA A 405 -14.56 13.60 6.95
CA ALA A 405 -14.99 13.59 5.56
C ALA A 405 -14.95 12.21 4.88
N ASN A 406 -14.28 11.22 5.46
CA ASN A 406 -14.07 9.90 4.86
C ASN A 406 -14.79 8.78 5.63
N GLN A 407 -15.98 9.08 6.16
CA GLN A 407 -16.80 8.10 6.86
C GLN A 407 -17.02 6.85 5.99
N PRO A 408 -16.71 5.65 6.51
CA PRO A 408 -16.94 4.38 5.81
C PRO A 408 -18.43 4.23 5.50
N GLU A 409 -18.76 3.96 4.25
CA GLU A 409 -20.13 3.72 3.80
C GLU A 409 -20.10 2.84 2.55
N HIS A 410 -20.86 1.75 2.53
CA HIS A 410 -20.89 0.84 1.40
C HIS A 410 -22.07 1.17 0.47
N ASN A 411 -21.77 1.73 -0.70
CA ASN A 411 -22.77 2.08 -1.72
C ASN A 411 -22.49 1.36 -3.04
N VAL A 412 -23.53 0.91 -3.72
CA VAL A 412 -23.43 0.28 -5.05
C VAL A 412 -24.26 1.10 -6.05
N CYS A 413 -23.63 1.51 -7.15
CA CYS A 413 -24.36 2.13 -8.26
C CYS A 413 -24.73 1.06 -9.29
N GLU A 414 -26.00 0.67 -9.38
CA GLU A 414 -26.50 -0.27 -10.39
C GLU A 414 -26.25 0.23 -11.82
N ALA A 415 -26.51 1.51 -12.08
CA ALA A 415 -26.34 2.08 -13.43
C ALA A 415 -24.88 2.11 -13.92
N CYS A 416 -23.91 2.05 -13.01
CA CYS A 416 -22.49 2.06 -13.34
C CYS A 416 -21.77 0.76 -13.01
N GLU A 417 -22.44 -0.17 -12.33
CA GLU A 417 -21.90 -1.42 -11.78
C GLU A 417 -20.63 -1.18 -10.96
N LYS A 418 -20.67 -0.21 -10.04
CA LYS A 418 -19.52 0.20 -9.22
C LYS A 418 -19.84 0.24 -7.74
N VAL A 419 -18.87 -0.19 -6.94
CA VAL A 419 -18.90 -0.14 -5.47
C VAL A 419 -18.11 1.07 -4.99
N PHE A 420 -18.63 1.76 -3.98
CA PHE A 420 -18.01 2.90 -3.30
C PHE A 420 -18.01 2.62 -1.80
N LEU A 421 -16.90 2.92 -1.12
CA LEU A 421 -16.68 2.54 0.27
C LEU A 421 -16.66 3.73 1.25
N THR A 422 -16.82 4.95 0.73
CA THR A 422 -16.98 6.14 1.57
C THR A 422 -18.11 7.02 1.07
N LYS A 423 -18.69 7.77 2.02
CA LYS A 423 -19.74 8.75 1.73
C LYS A 423 -19.31 9.79 0.70
N GLN A 424 -18.06 10.25 0.79
CA GLN A 424 -17.50 11.21 -0.16
C GLN A 424 -17.37 10.62 -1.56
N GLN A 425 -16.86 9.39 -1.69
CA GLN A 425 -16.74 8.72 -2.99
C GLN A 425 -18.10 8.57 -3.68
N TRP A 426 -19.14 8.22 -2.91
CA TRP A 426 -20.50 8.12 -3.40
C TRP A 426 -21.06 9.48 -3.84
N ALA A 427 -20.86 10.51 -3.01
CA ALA A 427 -21.29 11.88 -3.33
C ALA A 427 -20.61 12.42 -4.60
N ASP A 428 -19.31 12.19 -4.77
CA ASP A 428 -18.56 12.61 -5.95
C ASP A 428 -18.98 11.82 -7.20
N HIS A 429 -19.22 10.52 -7.04
CA HIS A 429 -19.72 9.68 -8.12
C HIS A 429 -21.07 10.15 -8.66
N THR A 430 -22.05 10.32 -7.76
CA THR A 430 -23.43 10.69 -8.12
C THR A 430 -23.51 12.07 -8.77
N LYS A 431 -22.62 13.00 -8.41
CA LYS A 431 -22.49 14.32 -9.03
C LYS A 431 -21.72 14.31 -10.36
N SER A 432 -21.00 13.24 -10.70
CA SER A 432 -20.14 13.21 -11.87
C SER A 432 -20.93 13.21 -13.19
N ARG A 433 -20.44 13.96 -14.18
CA ARG A 433 -21.01 13.97 -15.55
C ARG A 433 -21.06 12.57 -16.18
N LYS A 434 -20.07 11.71 -15.89
CA LYS A 434 -20.01 10.33 -16.38
C LYS A 434 -21.17 9.49 -15.82
N HIS A 435 -21.44 9.62 -14.51
CA HIS A 435 -22.56 8.94 -13.87
C HIS A 435 -23.90 9.43 -14.44
N GLN A 436 -24.11 10.75 -14.50
CA GLN A 436 -25.36 11.33 -15.00
C GLN A 436 -25.73 10.83 -16.41
N LYS A 437 -24.74 10.76 -17.32
CA LYS A 437 -24.93 10.20 -18.67
C LYS A 437 -25.30 8.71 -18.65
N ARG A 438 -24.60 7.91 -17.83
CA ARG A 438 -24.90 6.46 -17.70
C ARG A 438 -26.27 6.22 -17.08
N LEU A 439 -26.63 6.98 -16.05
CA LEU A 439 -27.91 6.88 -15.36
C LEU A 439 -29.09 7.19 -16.31
N ALA A 440 -28.97 8.22 -17.14
CA ALA A 440 -29.99 8.53 -18.15
C ALA A 440 -30.20 7.37 -19.14
N LYS A 441 -29.11 6.80 -19.64
CA LYS A 441 -29.15 5.63 -20.55
C LYS A 441 -29.75 4.40 -19.86
N TRP A 442 -29.37 4.14 -18.62
CA TRP A 442 -29.86 3.02 -17.82
C TRP A 442 -31.36 3.13 -17.55
N LYS A 443 -31.85 4.31 -17.15
CA LYS A 443 -33.29 4.57 -16.94
C LYS A 443 -34.10 4.36 -18.23
N HIS A 444 -33.58 4.84 -19.37
CA HIS A 444 -34.23 4.65 -20.67
C HIS A 444 -34.35 3.18 -21.06
N ASN A 445 -33.28 2.40 -20.85
CA ASN A 445 -33.27 0.97 -21.15
C ASN A 445 -34.19 0.17 -20.22
N ARG A 446 -34.24 0.53 -18.93
CA ARG A 446 -35.12 -0.13 -17.95
C ARG A 446 -36.59 0.14 -18.26
N ASN A 447 -36.95 1.39 -18.57
CA ASN A 447 -38.32 1.74 -18.98
C ASN A 447 -38.76 1.02 -20.26
N LYS A 448 -37.85 0.76 -21.21
CA LYS A 448 -38.13 -0.05 -22.41
C LYS A 448 -38.32 -1.54 -22.11
N ALA A 449 -37.58 -2.08 -21.15
CA ALA A 449 -37.73 -3.46 -20.71
C ALA A 449 -39.07 -3.67 -19.98
N ASP A 450 -39.42 -2.75 -19.07
CA ASP A 450 -40.68 -2.79 -18.32
C ASP A 450 -41.91 -2.63 -19.25
N SER A 451 -41.81 -1.84 -20.32
CA SER A 451 -42.88 -1.73 -21.34
C SER A 451 -43.05 -3.00 -22.17
N ASN A 452 -41.97 -3.73 -22.46
CA ASN A 452 -42.02 -4.99 -23.21
C ASN A 452 -42.51 -6.17 -22.35
N GLU A 453 -42.27 -6.16 -21.04
CA GLU A 453 -42.86 -7.15 -20.12
C GLU A 453 -44.37 -6.94 -19.91
N HIS A 454 -44.87 -5.70 -19.96
CA HIS A 454 -46.30 -5.43 -19.90
C HIS A 454 -47.05 -5.88 -21.16
N THR A 455 -46.45 -5.75 -22.35
CA THR A 455 -47.07 -6.25 -23.60
C THR A 455 -47.08 -7.77 -23.69
N ASN A 456 -46.08 -8.47 -23.13
CA ASN A 456 -46.06 -9.94 -23.11
C ASN A 456 -46.98 -10.58 -22.05
N LYS A 457 -47.49 -9.81 -21.07
CA LYS A 457 -48.49 -10.27 -20.11
C LYS A 457 -49.93 -10.05 -20.57
N THR A 458 -50.17 -9.12 -21.50
CA THR A 458 -51.51 -8.90 -22.09
C THR A 458 -51.85 -9.86 -23.23
N ASP A 459 -50.87 -10.55 -23.82
CA ASP A 459 -51.11 -11.52 -24.91
C ASP A 459 -51.39 -12.96 -24.44
N ASN A 460 -51.48 -13.21 -23.12
CA ASN A 460 -51.74 -14.55 -22.55
C ASN A 460 -53.04 -14.62 -21.72
N SER A 461 -53.98 -13.68 -21.89
CA SER A 461 -55.23 -13.67 -21.12
C SER A 461 -56.50 -13.40 -21.93
N ASP A 462 -56.56 -13.79 -23.21
CA ASP A 462 -57.82 -13.84 -23.97
C ASP A 462 -57.84 -15.04 -24.92
N GLY A 463 -58.44 -16.14 -24.46
CA GLY A 463 -58.59 -17.36 -25.25
C GLY A 463 -59.29 -18.49 -24.49
N ASP A 464 -60.44 -18.22 -23.88
CA ASP A 464 -61.52 -19.21 -23.71
C ASP A 464 -62.83 -18.51 -23.30
N SER A 465 -63.65 -18.18 -24.29
CA SER A 465 -65.04 -17.77 -24.10
C SER A 465 -65.97 -18.94 -24.41
N VAL A 466 -66.71 -19.30 -23.37
CA VAL A 466 -67.79 -20.28 -23.28
C VAL A 466 -68.93 -19.93 -24.25
N ASN A 467 -69.53 -20.94 -24.86
CA ASN A 467 -70.78 -20.80 -25.61
C ASN A 467 -71.80 -21.80 -25.05
N GLU A 468 -72.73 -21.33 -24.21
CA GLU A 468 -74.03 -22.02 -24.04
C GLU A 468 -75.10 -21.07 -23.48
N LEU A 469 -76.06 -20.76 -24.35
CA LEU A 469 -77.35 -20.12 -24.07
C LEU A 469 -78.42 -21.20 -24.15
N ASN A 470 -79.20 -21.41 -23.09
CA ASN A 470 -80.60 -20.94 -23.07
C ASN A 470 -81.38 -21.46 -21.86
N LYS A 471 -82.14 -20.53 -21.28
CA LYS A 471 -83.21 -20.76 -20.31
C LYS A 471 -84.49 -21.21 -21.05
N ASN A 472 -85.32 -22.02 -20.40
CA ASN A 472 -86.55 -21.54 -19.74
C ASN A 472 -87.44 -22.69 -19.25
N ASP A 473 -87.96 -22.49 -18.04
CA ASP A 473 -89.08 -23.18 -17.41
C ASP A 473 -90.36 -23.16 -18.24
N THR A 474 -91.19 -24.20 -18.13
CA THR A 474 -92.60 -24.03 -17.73
C THR A 474 -93.23 -25.32 -17.18
N ILE A 475 -93.43 -25.32 -15.86
CA ILE A 475 -94.63 -25.65 -15.06
C ILE A 475 -95.58 -26.77 -15.51
N ALA A 476 -95.86 -27.62 -14.52
CA ALA A 476 -96.76 -28.76 -14.45
C ALA A 476 -98.27 -28.48 -14.65
N GLY A 477 -98.99 -29.55 -15.00
CA GLY A 477 -100.40 -29.76 -14.69
C GLY A 477 -100.85 -31.18 -15.04
N PRO A 478 -101.74 -31.84 -14.28
CA PRO A 478 -101.61 -33.28 -13.98
C PRO A 478 -102.74 -34.16 -14.53
N SER A 479 -102.39 -35.41 -14.87
CA SER A 479 -103.11 -36.69 -14.64
C SER A 479 -102.23 -37.82 -15.16
#